data_AF-A0A8D0F0U2-F1
#
_entry.id   AF-A0A8D0F0U2-F1
#
_cell.length_a   1.000
_cell.length_b   1.000
_cell.length_c   1.000
_cell.angle_alpha   90.00
_cell.angle_beta   90.00
_cell.angle_gamma   90.00
#
_symmetry.space_group_name_H-M   'P 1'
#
loop_
_entity.id
_entity.type
_entity.pdbx_description
1 polymer ?
#
loop_
_entity_poly.entity_id
_entity_poly.type
_entity_poly.pdbx_seq_one_letter_code
_entity_poly.pdbx_strand_id
1 'polypeptide(L)'
;ETIRVNVMMLKTNGEFHKGQVVFNITYVNGQVYLNDFPMKSGVAHITCQTVILENGNLDNLPEQQRLGTVSVRIMVHEWPLASSSDLQLVVIQEEVTEIDGKQVQQEEVTEIDILVKDLRVLRHSNYTVPLKESMLYSIPRDNDMLFTLPNLAGKGISLSWLFCFMWVFLGFF
;
A
#
# COMPACT_ATOMS: atom_id res chain seq x y z
N GLU A 1 4.49 -3.93 9.92
CA GLU A 1 5.67 -4.32 9.14
C GLU A 1 5.99 -3.18 8.21
N THR A 2 7.19 -2.63 8.32
CA THR A 2 7.60 -1.49 7.50
C THR A 2 8.29 -2.01 6.25
N ILE A 3 7.73 -1.72 5.08
CA ILE A 3 8.35 -2.03 3.79
C ILE A 3 8.89 -0.76 3.13
N ARG A 4 9.97 -0.93 2.36
CA ARG A 4 10.58 0.13 1.54
C ARG A 4 10.49 -0.28 0.08
N VAL A 5 9.75 0.51 -0.68
CA VAL A 5 9.44 0.22 -2.08
C VAL A 5 10.34 1.03 -2.97
N ASN A 6 11.12 0.35 -3.81
CA ASN A 6 12.02 1.02 -4.74
C ASN A 6 11.25 1.53 -5.96
N VAL A 7 11.43 2.80 -6.28
CA VAL A 7 10.80 3.46 -7.43
C VAL A 7 11.81 4.24 -8.25
N MET A 8 11.58 4.31 -9.55
CA MET A 8 12.28 5.16 -10.49
C MET A 8 11.40 6.37 -10.81
N MET A 9 11.85 7.53 -10.37
CA MET A 9 11.15 8.80 -10.52
C MET A 9 11.78 9.59 -11.68
N LEU A 10 10.97 10.27 -12.50
CA LEU A 10 11.48 11.09 -13.61
C LEU A 10 11.74 12.53 -13.14
N LYS A 11 12.97 13.01 -13.28
CA LYS A 11 13.34 14.41 -13.03
C LYS A 11 12.92 15.32 -14.18
N THR A 12 12.88 16.62 -13.92
CA THR A 12 12.57 17.66 -14.92
C THR A 12 13.58 17.73 -16.06
N ASN A 13 14.82 17.28 -15.84
CA ASN A 13 15.87 17.17 -16.87
C ASN A 13 15.75 15.90 -17.73
N GLY A 14 14.74 15.04 -17.49
CA GLY A 14 14.53 13.78 -18.21
C GLY A 14 15.33 12.59 -17.67
N GLU A 15 16.15 12.78 -16.62
CA GLU A 15 16.88 11.69 -15.98
C GLU A 15 16.00 10.95 -14.98
N PHE A 16 16.16 9.62 -14.91
CA PHE A 16 15.57 8.83 -13.84
C PHE A 16 16.43 8.88 -12.58
N HIS A 17 15.78 8.97 -11.43
CA HIS A 17 16.41 8.89 -10.13
C HIS A 17 15.72 7.85 -9.25
N LYS A 18 16.51 7.18 -8.42
CA LYS A 18 16.03 6.18 -7.47
C LYS A 18 15.42 6.89 -6.26
N GLY A 19 14.23 6.48 -5.89
CA GLY A 19 13.58 6.82 -4.63
C GLY A 19 13.13 5.56 -3.91
N GLN A 20 12.84 5.72 -2.63
CA GLN A 20 12.10 4.71 -1.87
C GLN A 20 10.85 5.30 -1.26
N VAL A 21 9.75 4.58 -1.34
CA VAL A 21 8.52 4.90 -0.61
C VAL A 21 8.43 3.99 0.59
N VAL A 22 8.15 4.55 1.76
CA VAL A 22 7.98 3.77 2.99
C VAL A 22 6.50 3.53 3.23
N PHE A 23 6.13 2.28 3.48
CA PHE A 23 4.79 1.91 3.90
C PHE A 23 4.84 1.09 5.19
N ASN A 24 3.83 1.24 6.04
CA ASN A 24 3.60 0.37 7.18
C ASN A 24 2.37 -0.51 6.92
N ILE A 25 2.57 -1.81 6.83
CA ILE A 25 1.51 -2.80 6.64
C ILE A 25 1.29 -3.55 7.95
N THR A 26 0.07 -3.55 8.46
CA THR A 26 -0.28 -4.26 9.70
C THR A 26 -1.48 -5.17 9.49
N TYR A 27 -1.56 -6.22 10.29
CA TYR A 27 -2.71 -7.13 10.31
C TYR A 27 -3.23 -7.22 11.73
N VAL A 28 -4.49 -6.81 11.94
CA VAL A 28 -5.12 -6.79 13.27
C VAL A 28 -6.57 -7.22 13.13
N ASN A 29 -6.97 -8.23 13.90
CA ASN A 29 -8.35 -8.71 13.99
C ASN A 29 -9.01 -9.01 12.62
N GLY A 30 -8.31 -9.68 11.71
CA GLY A 30 -8.87 -10.00 10.40
C GLY A 30 -8.65 -8.93 9.33
N GLN A 31 -8.14 -7.76 9.70
CA GLN A 31 -8.08 -6.60 8.82
C GLN A 31 -6.62 -6.22 8.51
N VAL A 32 -6.30 -6.10 7.23
CA VAL A 32 -5.03 -5.50 6.75
C VAL A 32 -5.15 -3.98 6.80
N TYR A 33 -4.08 -3.31 7.20
CA TYR A 33 -3.95 -1.85 7.14
C TYR A 33 -2.69 -1.45 6.39
N LEU A 34 -2.80 -0.43 5.53
CA LEU A 34 -1.67 0.24 4.88
C LEU A 34 -1.61 1.67 5.40
N ASN A 35 -0.53 2.05 6.10
CA ASN A 35 -0.41 3.35 6.77
C ASN A 35 -1.66 3.71 7.59
N ASP A 36 -2.16 2.75 8.37
CA ASP A 36 -3.37 2.84 9.20
C ASP A 36 -4.72 2.89 8.43
N PHE A 37 -4.71 2.77 7.11
CA PHE A 37 -5.93 2.66 6.30
C PHE A 37 -6.37 1.20 6.13
N PRO A 38 -7.63 0.86 6.45
CA PRO A 38 -8.12 -0.52 6.35
C PRO A 38 -8.31 -0.94 4.89
N MET A 39 -7.69 -2.05 4.49
CA MET A 39 -7.71 -2.59 3.14
C MET A 39 -8.67 -3.76 3.01
N LYS A 40 -9.61 -3.68 2.07
CA LYS A 40 -10.50 -4.82 1.77
C LYS A 40 -9.76 -5.84 0.90
N SER A 41 -10.26 -7.08 0.92
CA SER A 41 -9.86 -8.09 -0.05
C SER A 41 -10.16 -7.61 -1.48
N GLY A 42 -9.26 -7.92 -2.41
CA GLY A 42 -9.23 -7.39 -3.78
C GLY A 42 -8.10 -6.39 -4.00
N VAL A 43 -8.21 -5.59 -5.06
CA VAL A 43 -7.26 -4.51 -5.39
C VAL A 43 -7.90 -3.17 -5.13
N ALA A 44 -7.21 -2.33 -4.36
CA ALA A 44 -7.58 -0.95 -4.13
C ALA A 44 -6.51 -0.02 -4.71
N HIS A 45 -6.95 1.08 -5.32
CA HIS A 45 -6.08 2.17 -5.72
C HIS A 45 -6.33 3.35 -4.78
N ILE A 46 -5.33 3.69 -3.98
CA ILE A 46 -5.44 4.68 -2.92
C ILE A 46 -4.40 5.78 -3.10
N THR A 47 -4.75 6.99 -2.68
CA THR A 47 -3.80 8.10 -2.58
C THR A 47 -3.62 8.45 -1.10
N CYS A 48 -2.37 8.45 -0.63
CA CYS A 48 -2.03 8.73 0.76
C CYS A 48 -0.77 9.61 0.89
N GLN A 49 -0.60 10.26 2.03
CA GLN A 49 0.66 10.92 2.34
C GLN A 49 1.57 9.94 3.07
N THR A 50 2.81 9.80 2.59
CA THR A 50 3.80 8.94 3.23
C THR A 50 5.22 9.46 3.07
N VAL A 51 6.16 8.83 3.75
CA VAL A 51 7.59 9.17 3.71
C VAL A 51 8.20 8.65 2.41
N ILE A 52 8.89 9.54 1.71
CA ILE A 52 9.70 9.28 0.53
C ILE A 52 11.15 9.55 0.92
N LEU A 53 12.01 8.57 0.63
CA LEU A 53 13.45 8.65 0.82
C LEU A 53 14.07 8.90 -0.55
N GLU A 54 14.76 10.02 -0.70
CA GLU A 54 15.49 10.35 -1.91
C GLU A 54 17.00 10.19 -1.66
N ASN A 55 17.66 9.40 -2.52
CA ASN A 55 19.10 9.36 -2.52
C ASN A 55 19.62 10.64 -3.16
N GLY A 56 20.34 11.46 -2.39
CA GLY A 56 21.06 12.60 -2.92
C GLY A 56 22.06 12.13 -3.99
N ASN A 57 21.98 12.72 -5.18
CA ASN A 57 23.03 12.53 -6.18
C ASN A 57 24.33 13.12 -5.62
N LEU A 58 25.41 12.33 -5.68
CA LEU A 58 26.79 12.66 -5.25
C LEU A 58 27.08 12.50 -3.74
N ASP A 59 27.87 11.48 -3.41
CA ASP A 59 28.73 11.31 -2.23
C ASP A 59 28.21 11.81 -0.86
N ASN A 60 27.79 10.87 -0.01
CA ASN A 60 27.74 10.99 1.46
C ASN A 60 26.78 12.03 2.08
N LEU A 61 25.77 12.52 1.35
CA LEU A 61 24.67 13.28 1.98
C LEU A 61 23.66 12.33 2.64
N PRO A 62 23.12 12.67 3.83
CA PRO A 62 22.11 11.85 4.50
C PRO A 62 20.87 11.71 3.61
N GLU A 63 20.22 10.52 3.65
CA GLU A 63 18.94 10.27 2.98
C GLU A 63 17.98 11.43 3.26
N GLN A 64 17.59 12.16 2.21
CA GLN A 64 16.66 13.26 2.38
C GLN A 64 15.26 12.66 2.51
N GLN A 65 14.74 12.68 3.73
CA GLN A 65 13.38 12.22 4.01
C GLN A 65 12.41 13.38 3.80
N ARG A 66 11.36 13.15 3.04
CA ARG A 66 10.26 14.09 2.90
C ARG A 66 8.93 13.38 2.94
N LEU A 67 7.89 14.10 3.32
CA LEU A 67 6.52 13.64 3.10
C LEU A 67 6.10 14.02 1.67
N GLY A 68 5.43 13.10 0.98
CA GLY A 68 4.83 13.36 -0.32
C GLY A 68 3.53 12.61 -0.49
N THR A 69 2.78 13.00 -1.52
CA THR A 69 1.50 12.36 -1.86
C THR A 69 1.78 11.22 -2.82
N VAL A 70 1.40 10.00 -2.45
CA VAL A 70 1.68 8.79 -3.20
C VAL A 70 0.38 8.10 -3.58
N SER A 71 0.24 7.77 -4.86
CA SER A 71 -0.80 6.88 -5.36
C SER A 71 -0.23 5.46 -5.43
N VAL A 72 -0.93 4.51 -4.82
CA VAL A 72 -0.50 3.12 -4.70
C VAL A 72 -1.67 2.19 -4.98
N ARG A 73 -1.43 1.17 -5.81
CA ARG A 73 -2.32 0.01 -5.94
C ARG A 73 -1.89 -1.02 -4.93
N ILE A 74 -2.82 -1.52 -4.13
CA ILE A 74 -2.56 -2.56 -3.14
C ILE A 74 -3.55 -3.69 -3.36
N MET A 75 -3.03 -4.91 -3.48
CA MET A 75 -3.79 -6.14 -3.51
C MET A 75 -3.75 -6.78 -2.12
N VAL A 76 -4.91 -7.16 -1.61
CA VAL A 76 -5.03 -8.09 -0.48
C VAL A 76 -5.82 -9.29 -0.96
N HIS A 77 -5.24 -10.49 -0.82
CA HIS A 77 -5.91 -11.73 -1.18
C HIS A 77 -5.87 -12.72 -0.02
N GLU A 78 -7.02 -13.31 0.30
CA GLU A 78 -7.17 -14.25 1.41
C GLU A 78 -7.38 -15.66 0.85
N TRP A 79 -6.38 -16.53 0.98
CA TRP A 79 -6.43 -17.92 0.54
C TRP A 79 -6.74 -18.86 1.72
N PRO A 80 -7.91 -19.52 1.75
CA PRO A 80 -8.17 -20.56 2.72
C PRO A 80 -7.32 -21.79 2.40
N LEU A 81 -6.46 -22.23 3.33
CA LEU A 81 -5.53 -23.34 3.07
C LEU A 81 -6.16 -24.71 3.25
N ALA A 82 -7.21 -24.82 4.07
CA ALA A 82 -8.05 -26.01 4.16
C ALA A 82 -9.47 -25.64 4.54
N SER A 83 -10.46 -26.27 3.90
CA SER A 83 -11.89 -25.98 4.04
C SER A 83 -12.47 -26.26 5.42
N SER A 84 -11.78 -27.02 6.27
CA SER A 84 -12.20 -27.38 7.63
C SER A 84 -11.37 -26.73 8.74
N SER A 85 -10.42 -25.85 8.39
CA SER A 85 -9.57 -25.17 9.37
C SER A 85 -9.67 -23.67 9.23
N ASP A 86 -9.55 -22.94 10.35
CA ASP A 86 -9.43 -21.48 10.36
C ASP A 86 -8.04 -20.97 9.91
N LEU A 87 -7.28 -21.81 9.19
CA LEU A 87 -5.95 -21.50 8.68
C LEU A 87 -6.07 -20.84 7.29
N GLN A 88 -5.57 -19.61 7.20
CA GLN A 88 -5.62 -18.79 5.99
C GLN A 88 -4.26 -18.15 5.71
N LEU A 89 -3.94 -18.00 4.43
CA LEU A 89 -2.80 -17.22 3.97
C LEU A 89 -3.30 -15.90 3.38
N VAL A 90 -2.91 -14.79 4.00
CA VAL A 90 -3.19 -13.46 3.48
C VAL A 90 -1.97 -13.00 2.69
N VAL A 91 -2.15 -12.77 1.39
CA VAL A 91 -1.12 -12.32 0.46
C VAL A 91 -1.36 -10.85 0.15
N ILE A 92 -0.33 -10.03 0.33
CA ILE A 92 -0.37 -8.59 0.11
C ILE A 92 0.70 -8.20 -0.90
N GLN A 93 0.32 -7.45 -1.93
CA GLN A 93 1.23 -6.90 -2.94
C GLN A 93 0.91 -5.43 -3.16
N GLU A 94 1.89 -4.63 -3.55
CA GLU A 94 1.69 -3.20 -3.81
C GLU A 94 2.45 -2.70 -5.06
N GLU A 95 1.93 -1.66 -5.69
CA GLU A 95 2.54 -0.97 -6.82
C GLU A 95 2.35 0.54 -6.61
N VAL A 96 3.46 1.27 -6.42
CA VAL A 96 3.46 2.73 -6.45
C VAL A 96 3.32 3.19 -7.90
N THR A 97 2.21 3.86 -8.19
CA THR A 97 1.90 4.36 -9.55
C THR A 97 2.30 5.82 -9.72
N GLU A 98 2.12 6.65 -8.69
CA GLU A 98 2.41 8.08 -8.75
C GLU A 98 3.01 8.62 -7.45
N ILE A 99 3.87 9.63 -7.60
CA ILE A 99 4.40 10.44 -6.50
C ILE A 99 4.26 11.91 -6.87
N ASP A 100 3.61 12.68 -6.01
CA ASP A 100 3.32 14.12 -6.16
C ASP A 100 2.70 14.46 -7.52
N GLY A 101 1.78 13.61 -7.98
CA GLY A 101 1.09 13.74 -9.27
C GLY A 101 1.95 13.40 -10.50
N LYS A 102 3.14 12.83 -10.30
CA LYS A 102 4.01 12.33 -11.39
C LYS A 102 4.05 10.82 -11.36
N GLN A 103 3.86 10.20 -12.53
CA GLN A 103 4.00 8.76 -12.71
C GLN A 103 5.42 8.31 -12.40
N VAL A 104 5.55 7.16 -11.74
CA VAL A 104 6.82 6.52 -11.41
C VAL A 104 6.86 5.12 -11.99
N GLN A 105 8.05 4.53 -12.05
CA GLN A 105 8.22 3.14 -12.48
C GLN A 105 8.69 2.29 -11.31
N GLN A 106 8.03 1.17 -11.09
CA GLN A 106 8.43 0.16 -10.13
C GLN A 106 8.73 -1.13 -10.87
N GLU A 107 9.93 -1.69 -10.67
CA GLU A 107 10.37 -2.91 -11.36
C GLU A 107 10.04 -4.18 -10.57
N GLU A 108 10.07 -4.07 -9.24
CA GLU A 108 9.89 -5.17 -8.30
C GLU A 108 8.81 -4.81 -7.28
N VAL A 109 8.00 -5.78 -6.89
CA VAL A 109 7.01 -5.65 -5.81
C VAL A 109 7.44 -6.50 -4.62
N THR A 110 7.14 -5.99 -3.43
CA THR A 110 7.23 -6.78 -2.21
C THR A 110 5.92 -7.54 -2.01
N GLU A 111 6.00 -8.87 -2.03
CA GLU A 111 4.93 -9.76 -1.62
C GLU A 111 5.07 -10.06 -0.13
N ILE A 112 4.01 -9.83 0.64
CA ILE A 112 3.94 -10.11 2.07
C ILE A 112 2.92 -11.22 2.29
N ASP A 113 3.40 -12.31 2.86
CA ASP A 113 2.63 -13.48 3.21
C ASP A 113 2.41 -13.52 4.71
N ILE A 114 1.15 -13.43 5.13
CA ILE A 114 0.74 -13.51 6.52
C ILE A 114 -0.07 -14.79 6.70
N LEU A 115 0.53 -15.78 7.36
CA LEU A 115 -0.17 -17.00 7.75
C LEU A 115 -0.93 -16.73 9.05
N VAL A 116 -2.25 -16.92 9.03
CA VAL A 116 -3.15 -16.59 10.13
C VAL A 116 -3.97 -17.81 10.52
N LYS A 117 -4.21 -17.98 11.83
CA LYS A 117 -5.16 -18.93 12.39
C LYS A 117 -5.96 -18.30 13.52
N ASP A 118 -7.28 -18.43 13.51
CA ASP A 118 -8.16 -17.84 14.53
C ASP A 118 -7.92 -16.32 14.71
N LEU A 119 -7.71 -15.60 13.59
CA LEU A 119 -7.32 -14.17 13.53
C LEU A 119 -5.94 -13.85 14.12
N ARG A 120 -5.21 -14.84 14.62
CA ARG A 120 -3.85 -14.68 15.16
C ARG A 120 -2.82 -14.95 14.09
N VAL A 121 -1.85 -14.08 14.00
CA VAL A 121 -0.74 -14.26 13.07
C VAL A 121 0.19 -15.37 13.59
N LEU A 122 0.44 -16.36 12.74
CA LEU A 122 1.39 -17.44 12.98
C LEU A 122 2.77 -17.13 12.41
N ARG A 123 2.82 -16.50 11.23
CA ARG A 123 4.07 -16.22 10.53
C ARG A 123 3.91 -15.07 9.53
N HIS A 124 4.99 -14.29 9.39
CA HIS A 124 5.21 -13.35 8.30
C HIS A 124 6.35 -13.87 7.40
N SER A 125 6.21 -13.72 6.10
CA SER A 125 7.30 -13.88 5.14
C SER A 125 7.22 -12.78 4.09
N ASN A 126 8.36 -12.25 3.65
CA ASN A 126 8.40 -11.29 2.55
C ASN A 126 9.25 -11.83 1.43
N TYR A 127 8.78 -11.60 0.21
CA TYR A 127 9.48 -11.96 -1.02
C TYR A 127 9.51 -10.75 -1.95
N THR A 128 10.56 -10.67 -2.76
CA THR A 128 10.64 -9.70 -3.84
C THR A 128 10.39 -10.44 -5.13
N VAL A 129 9.42 -9.99 -5.91
CA VAL A 129 9.07 -10.58 -7.21
C VAL A 129 9.06 -9.47 -8.27
N PRO A 130 9.42 -9.76 -9.53
CA PRO A 130 9.27 -8.80 -10.61
C PRO A 130 7.81 -8.35 -10.72
N LEU A 131 7.55 -7.04 -10.84
CA LEU A 131 6.19 -6.50 -10.88
C LEU A 131 5.36 -7.20 -11.97
N LYS A 132 5.94 -7.44 -13.14
CA LYS A 132 5.28 -8.08 -14.29
C LYS A 132 4.86 -9.54 -14.04
N GLU A 133 5.45 -10.20 -13.05
CA GLU A 133 5.16 -11.58 -12.67
C GLU A 133 4.20 -11.65 -11.47
N SER A 134 3.87 -10.51 -10.85
CA SER A 134 2.98 -10.44 -9.71
C SER A 134 1.51 -10.65 -10.07
N MET A 135 0.75 -11.18 -9.12
CA MET A 135 -0.71 -11.30 -9.24
C MET A 135 -1.36 -9.91 -9.38
N LEU A 136 -0.87 -8.91 -8.65
CA LEU A 136 -1.34 -7.52 -8.74
C LEU A 136 -1.28 -6.98 -10.18
N TYR A 137 -0.19 -7.26 -10.92
CA TYR A 137 -0.03 -6.80 -12.30
C TYR A 137 -0.98 -7.50 -13.28
N SER A 138 -1.40 -8.73 -12.97
CA SER A 138 -2.38 -9.48 -13.77
C SER A 138 -3.82 -8.94 -13.65
N ILE A 139 -4.09 -8.12 -12.63
CA ILE A 139 -5.43 -7.57 -12.37
C ILE A 139 -5.58 -6.24 -13.11
N PRO A 140 -6.58 -6.11 -14.01
CA PRO A 140 -6.85 -4.89 -14.76
C PRO A 140 -7.12 -3.69 -13.85
N ARG A 141 -6.53 -2.53 -14.17
CA ARG A 141 -6.61 -1.29 -13.36
C ARG A 141 -8.03 -0.71 -13.29
N ASP A 142 -8.89 -1.00 -14.25
CA ASP A 142 -10.30 -0.60 -14.29
C ASP A 142 -11.16 -1.32 -13.23
N ASN A 143 -10.66 -2.44 -12.68
CA ASN A 143 -11.31 -3.16 -11.60
C ASN A 143 -10.88 -2.68 -10.20
N ASP A 144 -9.97 -1.70 -10.11
CA ASP A 144 -9.47 -1.22 -8.83
C ASP A 144 -10.58 -0.48 -8.06
N MET A 145 -10.72 -0.82 -6.78
CA MET A 145 -11.54 -0.02 -5.87
C MET A 145 -10.83 1.32 -5.59
N LEU A 146 -11.44 2.43 -6.01
CA LEU A 146 -10.87 3.76 -5.77
C LEU A 146 -11.13 4.22 -4.33
N PHE A 147 -10.08 4.57 -3.61
CA PHE A 147 -10.18 5.22 -2.31
C PHE A 147 -9.43 6.56 -2.34
N THR A 148 -10.19 7.66 -2.34
CA THR A 148 -9.62 9.00 -2.24
C THR A 148 -9.86 9.53 -0.84
N LEU A 149 -8.78 9.91 -0.16
CA LEU A 149 -8.90 10.59 1.13
C LEU A 149 -9.43 12.01 0.90
N PRO A 150 -10.39 12.49 1.70
CA PRO A 150 -10.70 13.90 1.73
C PRO A 150 -9.44 14.65 2.22
N ASN A 151 -8.97 15.62 1.41
CA ASN A 151 -7.79 16.43 1.67
C ASN A 151 -7.67 16.87 3.14
N LEU A 152 -6.57 16.48 3.81
CA LEU A 152 -6.17 16.99 5.13
C LEU A 152 -5.59 18.42 5.06
N ALA A 153 -6.06 19.23 4.12
CA ALA A 153 -5.65 20.62 3.98
C ALA A 153 -6.52 21.51 4.88
N GLY A 154 -6.15 21.54 6.16
CA GLY A 154 -6.39 22.63 7.11
C GLY A 154 -7.67 23.46 6.96
N LYS A 155 -8.83 22.93 7.37
CA LYS A 155 -9.85 23.74 8.05
C LYS A 155 -10.92 22.87 8.69
N GLY A 156 -10.98 22.93 10.02
CA GLY A 156 -12.14 22.55 10.81
C GLY A 156 -12.36 21.04 10.91
N ILE A 157 -12.32 20.55 12.13
CA ILE A 157 -12.89 19.27 12.52
C ILE A 157 -14.40 19.40 12.30
N SER A 158 -14.86 19.23 11.05
CA SER A 158 -16.26 19.19 10.70
C SER A 158 -16.72 17.75 10.84
N LEU A 159 -17.86 17.56 11.49
CA LEU A 159 -18.54 16.32 11.88
C LEU A 159 -18.84 15.31 10.74
N SER A 160 -18.17 15.40 9.59
CA SER A 160 -18.27 14.45 8.49
C SER A 160 -17.48 13.15 8.73
N TRP A 161 -16.48 13.15 9.61
CA TRP A 161 -15.68 11.96 9.93
C TRP A 161 -16.49 10.89 10.66
N LEU A 162 -17.42 11.30 11.55
CA LEU A 162 -18.28 10.35 12.25
C LEU A 162 -19.21 9.60 11.28
N PHE A 163 -19.66 10.24 10.19
CA PHE A 163 -20.55 9.58 9.23
C PHE A 163 -19.83 8.57 8.33
N CYS A 164 -18.58 8.81 7.95
CA CYS A 164 -17.81 7.83 7.17
C CYS A 164 -17.42 6.62 8.05
N PHE A 165 -17.03 6.86 9.31
CA PHE A 165 -16.76 5.78 10.27
C PHE A 165 -18.03 4.98 10.60
N MET A 166 -19.19 5.65 10.71
CA MET A 166 -20.46 5.01 11.09
C MET A 166 -21.09 4.22 9.94
N TRP A 167 -20.93 4.62 8.67
CA TRP A 167 -21.42 3.83 7.53
C TRP A 167 -20.62 2.55 7.29
N VAL A 168 -19.30 2.56 7.54
CA VAL A 168 -18.46 1.36 7.39
C VAL A 168 -18.70 0.36 8.54
N PHE A 169 -19.04 0.82 9.75
CA PHE A 169 -19.30 -0.05 10.90
C PHE A 169 -20.74 -0.61 11.00
N LEU A 170 -21.74 0.01 10.35
CA LEU A 170 -23.15 -0.42 10.50
C LEU A 170 -23.65 -1.43 9.47
N GLY A 171 -22.79 -1.96 8.59
CA GLY A 171 -23.11 -3.18 7.82
C GLY A 171 -24.45 -3.14 7.08
N PHE A 172 -24.74 -2.06 6.35
CA PHE A 172 -25.83 -2.06 5.38
C PHE A 172 -25.28 -2.43 4.00
N PHE A 173 -25.41 -3.71 3.68
CA PHE A 173 -25.74 -4.21 2.34
C PHE A 173 -26.93 -5.15 2.49
#